data_AF-A0ABD0PGA5-F1
#
_entry.id   AF-A0ABD0PGA5-F1
#
_cell.length_a   1.000
_cell.length_b   1.000
_cell.length_c   1.000
_cell.angle_alpha   90.00
_cell.angle_beta   90.00
_cell.angle_gamma   90.00
#
_symmetry.space_group_name_H-M   'P 1'
#
loop_
_entity.id
_entity.type
_entity.pdbx_description
1 polymer ?
#
loop_
_entity_poly.entity_id
_entity_poly.type
_entity_poly.pdbx_seq_one_letter_code
_entity_poly.pdbx_strand_id
1 'polypeptide(L)' 'EEPYVMFKKSDKPLYGNDRFEGYCIDLLRELAAILGFTYEVRLVEDGKYGAQEESTGQWNGMVRELMDH' A
#
# COMPACT_ATOMS: atom_id res chain seq x y z
N GLU A 1 -0.87 -11.44 -0.62
CA GLU A 1 -0.84 -10.19 -1.41
C GLU A 1 -1.81 -10.26 -2.57
N GLU A 2 -1.79 -11.31 -3.39
CA GLU A 2 -2.98 -11.74 -4.14
C GLU A 2 -4.10 -12.19 -3.19
N PRO A 3 -5.39 -11.83 -3.41
CA PRO A 3 -5.96 -10.96 -4.44
C PRO A 3 -6.18 -9.49 -3.97
N TYR A 4 -5.44 -9.02 -2.96
CA TYR A 4 -5.71 -7.77 -2.26
C TYR A 4 -5.05 -6.55 -2.93
N VAL A 5 -3.77 -6.62 -3.27
CA VAL A 5 -3.01 -5.59 -4.00
C VAL A 5 -2.00 -6.28 -4.92
N MET A 6 -2.03 -5.94 -6.20
CA MET A 6 -1.23 -6.57 -7.26
C MET A 6 -0.82 -5.53 -8.31
N PHE A 7 0.24 -5.81 -9.05
CA PHE A 7 0.52 -5.05 -10.27
C PHE A 7 -0.44 -5.45 -11.39
N LYS A 8 -1.06 -4.46 -12.02
CA LYS A 8 -1.99 -4.65 -13.11
C LYS A 8 -1.27 -5.13 -14.37
N LYS A 9 -1.77 -6.21 -14.97
CA LYS A 9 -1.27 -6.69 -16.27
C LYS A 9 -1.74 -5.76 -17.39
N SER A 10 -0.80 -5.17 -18.13
CA SER A 10 -1.13 -4.29 -19.27
C SER A 10 -0.02 -4.28 -20.31
N ASP A 11 -0.41 -4.21 -21.58
CA ASP A 11 0.51 -4.01 -22.72
C ASP A 11 0.95 -2.55 -22.87
N LYS A 12 0.34 -1.63 -22.10
CA LYS A 12 0.65 -0.21 -22.09
C LYS A 12 1.29 0.18 -20.76
N PRO A 13 2.21 1.16 -20.74
CA PRO A 13 2.74 1.67 -19.48
C PRO A 13 1.63 2.34 -18.67
N LEU A 14 1.55 1.96 -17.39
CA LEU A 14 0.65 2.54 -16.40
C LEU A 14 1.47 3.37 -15.41
N TYR A 15 0.86 4.42 -14.84
CA TYR A 15 1.54 5.36 -13.96
C TYR A 15 0.74 5.61 -12.68
N GLY A 16 1.43 5.99 -11.60
CA GLY A 16 0.80 6.26 -10.31
C GLY A 16 -0.01 5.05 -9.81
N ASN A 17 -1.25 5.31 -9.38
CA ASN A 17 -2.16 4.32 -8.82
C ASN A 17 -2.69 3.32 -9.85
N ASP A 18 -2.71 3.67 -11.15
CA ASP A 18 -3.25 2.81 -12.20
C ASP A 18 -2.42 1.54 -12.39
N ARG A 19 -1.18 1.53 -11.90
CA ARG A 19 -0.30 0.37 -11.88
C ARG A 19 -0.81 -0.77 -10.99
N PHE A 20 -1.75 -0.50 -10.09
CA PHE A 20 -2.20 -1.45 -9.08
C PHE A 20 -3.64 -1.89 -9.30
N GLU A 21 -3.94 -3.15 -8.97
CA GLU A 21 -5.29 -3.72 -8.95
C GLU A 21 -5.47 -4.68 -7.76
N GLY A 22 -6.71 -4.99 -7.42
CA GLY A 22 -7.06 -5.89 -6.32
C GLY A 22 -8.09 -5.29 -5.36
N TYR A 23 -8.56 -6.12 -4.44
CA TYR A 23 -9.67 -5.77 -3.54
C TYR A 23 -9.42 -4.47 -2.75
N CYS A 24 -8.22 -4.28 -2.20
CA CYS A 24 -7.92 -3.09 -1.40
C CYS A 24 -7.82 -1.82 -2.25
N ILE A 25 -7.45 -1.95 -3.53
CA ILE A 25 -7.40 -0.81 -4.46
C ILE A 25 -8.81 -0.35 -4.80
N ASP A 26 -9.73 -1.29 -5.04
CA ASP A 26 -11.14 -0.98 -5.29
C ASP A 26 -11.79 -0.37 -4.04
N LEU A 27 -11.56 -0.95 -2.86
CA LEU A 27 -12.04 -0.39 -1.60
C LEU A 27 -11.55 1.05 -1.37
N LEU A 28 -10.25 1.31 -1.61
CA LEU A 28 -9.69 2.64 -1.42
C LEU A 28 -10.27 3.67 -2.41
N ARG A 29 -10.55 3.25 -3.64
CA ARG A 29 -11.21 4.08 -4.66
C ARG A 29 -12.63 4.48 -4.21
N GLU A 30 -13.41 3.53 -3.68
CA GLU A 30 -14.76 3.80 -3.18
C GLU A 30 -14.74 4.73 -1.95
N LEU A 31 -13.81 4.48 -1.01
CA LEU A 31 -13.63 5.35 0.16
C LEU A 31 -13.24 6.78 -0.25
N ALA A 32 -12.33 6.92 -1.21
CA ALA A 32 -11.93 8.21 -1.76
C ALA A 32 -13.09 8.97 -2.41
N ALA A 33 -13.96 8.26 -3.14
CA ALA A 33 -15.15 8.84 -3.75
C ALA A 33 -16.19 9.30 -2.71
N ILE A 34 -16.40 8.52 -1.64
CA ILE A 34 -17.36 8.85 -0.56
C ILE A 34 -16.85 10.00 0.30
N LEU A 35 -15.58 10.00 0.66
CA LEU A 35 -14.99 10.92 1.63
C LEU A 35 -14.32 12.15 0.99
N GLY A 36 -14.10 12.13 -0.33
CA GLY A 36 -13.56 13.26 -1.08
C GLY A 36 -12.06 13.52 -0.89
N PHE A 37 -11.25 12.48 -0.71
CA PHE A 37 -9.78 12.59 -0.61
C PHE A 37 -9.06 12.05 -1.84
N THR A 38 -7.83 12.52 -2.05
CA THR A 38 -6.89 11.96 -3.03
C THR A 38 -5.83 11.13 -2.31
N TYR A 39 -5.30 10.11 -2.96
CA TYR A 39 -4.29 9.23 -2.39
C TYR A 39 -3.26 8.80 -3.42
N GLU A 40 -2.09 8.39 -2.94
CA GLU A 40 -1.07 7.69 -3.72
C GLU A 40 -0.79 6.34 -3.07
N VAL A 41 -0.75 5.29 -3.87
CA VAL A 41 -0.38 3.94 -3.42
C VAL A 41 1.13 3.78 -3.51
N ARG A 42 1.77 3.59 -2.35
CA ARG A 42 3.18 3.23 -2.23
C ARG A 42 3.29 1.84 -1.60
N LEU A 43 4.22 1.04 -2.12
CA LEU A 43 4.58 -0.22 -1.49
C LEU A 43 5.63 0.06 -0.42
N VAL A 44 5.50 -0.60 0.73
CA VAL A 44 6.50 -0.59 1.80
C VAL A 44 7.84 -1.09 1.26
N GLU A 45 8.94 -0.39 1.58
CA GLU A 45 10.24 -0.66 0.96
C GLU A 45 10.78 -2.05 1.27
N ASP A 46 10.56 -2.53 2.49
CA ASP A 46 11.09 -3.82 2.96
C ASP A 46 10.13 -5.01 2.73
N GLY A 47 8.93 -4.76 2.18
CA GLY A 47 7.90 -5.78 1.94
C GLY A 47 7.27 -6.38 3.20
N LYS A 48 7.48 -5.79 4.38
CA LYS A 48 6.99 -6.34 5.66
C LYS A 48 5.75 -5.61 6.16
N TYR A 49 4.86 -6.35 6.81
CA TYR A 49 3.73 -5.76 7.54
C TYR A 49 4.20 -4.92 8.71
N GLY A 50 5.11 -5.50 9.51
CA GLY A 50 5.69 -4.87 10.68
C GLY A 50 5.87 -5.87 11.81
N ALA A 51 7.08 -5.92 12.33
CA ALA A 51 7.45 -6.70 13.50
C ALA A 51 8.37 -5.84 14.37
N GLN A 52 8.22 -5.98 15.68
CA GLN A 52 9.11 -5.33 16.63
C GLN A 52 10.39 -6.16 16.77
N GLU A 53 11.53 -5.51 16.60
CA GLU A 53 12.81 -6.11 16.91
C GLU A 53 13.04 -6.09 18.42
N GLU A 54 13.23 -7.27 19.03
CA GLU A 54 13.31 -7.41 20.49
C GLU A 54 14.50 -6.68 21.12
N SER A 55 15.62 -6.57 20.37
CA SER A 55 16.85 -5.96 20.88
C SER A 55 16.80 -4.43 20.90
N THR A 56 16.16 -3.81 19.91
CA THR A 56 16.09 -2.35 19.75
C THR A 56 14.74 -1.78 20.18
N GLY A 57 13.71 -2.62 20.29
CA GLY A 57 12.31 -2.22 20.48
C GLY A 57 11.71 -1.52 19.25
N GLN A 58 12.42 -1.45 18.12
CA GLN A 58 11.98 -0.74 16.93
C GLN A 58 11.06 -1.61 16.07
N TRP A 59 10.03 -1.00 15.50
CA TRP A 59 9.20 -1.63 14.49
C TRP A 59 9.86 -1.53 13.11
N ASN A 60 9.53 -2.46 12.21
CA ASN A 60 9.83 -2.38 10.77
C ASN A 60 8.53 -2.36 9.93
N GLY A 61 8.66 -2.47 8.61
CA GLY A 61 7.52 -2.59 7.71
C GLY A 61 6.56 -1.41 7.71
N MET A 62 5.32 -1.68 7.30
CA MET A 62 4.24 -0.67 7.26
C MET A 62 4.01 -0.02 8.63
N VAL A 63 4.18 -0.76 9.73
CA VAL A 63 4.05 -0.20 11.09
C VAL A 63 5.09 0.90 11.33
N ARG A 64 6.35 0.68 10.95
CA ARG A 64 7.40 1.69 11.13
C ARG A 64 7.16 2.93 10.29
N GLU A 65 6.77 2.75 9.03
CA GLU A 65 6.46 3.87 8.13
C GLU A 65 5.34 4.74 8.71
N LEU A 66 4.32 4.14 9.35
CA LEU A 66 3.24 4.89 10.01
C LEU A 66 3.69 5.61 11.30
N MET A 67 4.68 5.09 12.02
CA MET A 67 5.19 5.72 13.26
C MET A 67 6.10 6.91 13.00
N ASP A 68 6.85 6.89 11.89
CA ASP A 68 7.81 7.94 11.55
C ASP A 68 7.16 9.15 10.84
N HIS A 69 5.86 9.05 10.52
CA HIS A 69 5.04 10.10 9.93
C HIS A 69 4.20 10.85 10.97
#